data_AF-A0A535CJS2-F1
#
_entry.id   AF-A0A535CJS2-F1
#
_cell.length_a   1.000
_cell.length_b   1.000
_cell.length_c   1.000
_cell.angle_alpha   90.00
_cell.angle_beta   90.00
_cell.angle_gamma   90.00
#
_symmetry.space_group_name_H-M   'P 1'
#
loop_
_entity.id
_entity.type
_entity.pdbx_description
1 polymer ?
#
loop_
_entity_poly.entity_id
_entity_poly.type
_entity_poly.pdbx_seq_one_letter_code
_entity_poly.pdbx_strand_id
1 'polypeptide(L)'
;MPNNHSRLFVLLIALVLLLSACSVNISLGGSSTSSTATPGASNVQAHGNTAPDSGTFDGCPARGDGGDTQLNLLKNRTDTATWSPISFSEMISWTWPHSVEKHDMASWSQSDANAVAQHNGTPVSLTGYVALARREGPESPNCHLQVDRDFHIWIVDHSTTDRSHSIITEATPRVRAHHSGWAIDNFFKISRNQLQVRMSGWSMLDQEHPEQLNQTRGTLWEIHPIMQIEVQQNGSWVPLDSAQL
;
A
#
# COMPACT_ATOMS: atom_id res chain seq x y z
N MET A 1 -61.74 8.60 29.31
CA MET A 1 -62.98 7.84 29.55
C MET A 1 -64.16 8.78 29.36
N PRO A 2 -65.28 8.44 28.70
CA PRO A 2 -65.73 7.16 28.08
C PRO A 2 -65.64 7.20 26.53
N ASN A 3 -65.36 6.08 25.82
CA ASN A 3 -66.29 5.01 25.39
C ASN A 3 -67.34 5.54 24.39
N ASN A 4 -67.71 4.89 23.28
CA ASN A 4 -67.39 3.57 22.73
C ASN A 4 -68.16 3.42 21.40
N HIS A 5 -67.69 2.50 20.55
CA HIS A 5 -68.51 1.62 19.69
C HIS A 5 -69.27 2.24 18.48
N SER A 6 -69.44 1.58 17.33
CA SER A 6 -68.96 0.31 16.78
C SER A 6 -69.67 0.14 15.40
N ARG A 7 -69.09 -0.72 14.53
CA ARG A 7 -69.74 -1.42 13.40
C ARG A 7 -69.97 -0.57 12.13
N LEU A 8 -69.92 -1.09 10.89
CA LEU A 8 -70.16 -2.45 10.39
C LEU A 8 -69.77 -2.52 8.89
N PHE A 9 -69.25 -3.68 8.44
CA PHE A 9 -69.33 -4.28 7.08
C PHE A 9 -68.75 -3.51 5.87
N VAL A 10 -67.62 -3.93 5.28
CA VAL A 10 -67.45 -5.03 4.30
C VAL A 10 -68.40 -4.94 3.10
N LEU A 11 -67.88 -4.50 1.94
CA LEU A 11 -68.25 -5.08 0.65
C LEU A 11 -67.08 -4.95 -0.35
N LEU A 12 -66.48 -6.10 -0.67
CA LEU A 12 -65.62 -6.30 -1.83
C LEU A 12 -66.50 -6.27 -3.09
N ILE A 13 -66.09 -5.52 -4.12
CA ILE A 13 -66.35 -5.87 -5.52
C ILE A 13 -65.06 -5.62 -6.28
N ALA A 14 -64.42 -6.71 -6.71
CA ALA A 14 -63.32 -6.70 -7.66
C ALA A 14 -63.81 -7.24 -9.01
N LEU A 15 -63.15 -6.74 -10.05
CA LEU A 15 -63.00 -7.32 -11.39
C LEU A 15 -64.03 -6.91 -12.46
N VAL A 16 -63.61 -5.99 -13.34
CA VAL A 16 -63.75 -6.18 -14.81
C VAL A 16 -62.52 -5.58 -15.49
N LEU A 17 -61.71 -6.46 -16.09
CA LEU A 17 -60.73 -6.16 -17.13
C LEU A 17 -61.46 -5.91 -18.46
N LEU A 18 -61.03 -4.93 -19.25
CA LEU A 18 -61.04 -5.02 -20.72
C LEU A 18 -60.09 -4.00 -21.36
N LEU A 19 -59.38 -4.52 -22.35
CA LEU A 19 -58.24 -3.97 -23.08
C LEU A 19 -58.60 -2.82 -24.01
N SER A 20 -57.65 -1.93 -24.27
CA SER A 20 -57.39 -1.49 -25.65
C SER A 20 -55.95 -0.98 -25.81
N ALA A 21 -55.34 -1.38 -26.92
CA ALA A 21 -53.92 -1.28 -27.21
C ALA A 21 -53.59 -0.11 -28.16
N CYS A 22 -52.27 0.13 -28.25
CA CYS A 22 -51.51 0.79 -29.32
C CYS A 22 -51.45 2.32 -29.34
N SER A 23 -50.26 2.84 -29.02
CA SER A 23 -49.43 3.57 -30.00
C SER A 23 -47.97 3.60 -29.56
N VAL A 24 -47.10 3.22 -30.50
CA VAL A 24 -45.64 3.15 -30.42
C VAL A 24 -45.06 4.55 -30.56
N ASN A 25 -43.98 4.88 -29.84
CA ASN A 25 -42.97 5.79 -30.35
C ASN A 25 -41.56 5.37 -29.93
N ILE A 26 -40.71 5.33 -30.95
CA ILE A 26 -39.33 4.88 -31.00
C ILE A 26 -38.43 6.01 -30.49
N SER A 27 -37.42 5.67 -29.69
CA SER A 27 -36.15 6.41 -29.67
C SER A 27 -35.00 5.42 -29.52
N LEU A 28 -34.42 5.08 -30.67
CA LEU A 28 -33.11 4.47 -30.83
C LEU A 28 -32.12 5.63 -31.01
N GLY A 29 -31.13 5.75 -30.13
CA GLY A 29 -30.06 6.72 -30.33
C GLY A 29 -29.33 7.09 -29.04
N GLY A 30 -28.41 6.23 -28.62
CA GLY A 30 -27.47 6.52 -27.54
C GLY A 30 -26.21 5.70 -27.76
N SER A 31 -25.35 6.20 -28.64
CA SER A 31 -24.06 5.63 -28.99
C SER A 31 -23.23 5.34 -27.73
N SER A 32 -23.03 4.06 -27.44
CA SER A 32 -21.99 3.60 -26.53
C SER A 32 -20.64 3.84 -27.21
N THR A 33 -20.02 4.98 -26.91
CA THR A 33 -18.58 5.15 -27.12
C THR A 33 -17.87 4.15 -26.21
N SER A 34 -17.48 3.04 -26.80
CA SER A 34 -16.56 2.05 -26.24
C SER A 34 -15.24 2.76 -25.90
N SER A 35 -15.06 3.10 -24.63
CA SER A 35 -13.75 3.39 -24.08
C SER A 35 -12.95 2.08 -24.13
N THR A 36 -11.92 2.06 -24.94
CA THR A 36 -10.95 0.98 -25.03
C THR A 36 -10.25 0.85 -23.68
N ALA A 37 -10.74 -0.04 -22.82
CA ALA A 37 -10.08 -0.39 -21.58
C ALA A 37 -8.82 -1.19 -21.89
N THR A 38 -7.68 -0.70 -21.39
CA THR A 38 -6.40 -1.41 -21.35
C THR A 38 -6.56 -2.77 -20.66
N PRO A 39 -5.90 -3.86 -21.12
CA PRO A 39 -6.06 -5.18 -20.51
C PRO A 39 -5.54 -5.22 -19.06
N GLY A 40 -6.48 -5.24 -18.11
CA GLY A 40 -6.52 -6.13 -16.95
C GLY A 40 -5.40 -6.08 -15.90
N ALA A 41 -5.28 -5.00 -15.13
CA ALA A 41 -4.76 -5.11 -13.77
C ALA A 41 -5.81 -5.86 -12.93
N SER A 42 -5.58 -7.14 -12.66
CA SER A 42 -6.41 -7.87 -11.71
C SER A 42 -5.99 -7.47 -10.30
N ASN A 43 -6.89 -6.81 -9.59
CA ASN A 43 -6.72 -6.47 -8.18
C ASN A 43 -6.71 -7.76 -7.36
N VAL A 44 -5.62 -8.04 -6.65
CA VAL A 44 -5.49 -9.23 -5.80
C VAL A 44 -5.56 -8.80 -4.33
N GLN A 45 -6.45 -9.46 -3.59
CA GLN A 45 -6.64 -9.19 -2.17
C GLN A 45 -5.46 -9.77 -1.36
N ALA A 46 -4.59 -8.88 -0.87
CA ALA A 46 -3.73 -9.15 0.28
C ALA A 46 -4.49 -8.78 1.57
N HIS A 47 -4.04 -9.23 2.75
CA HIS A 47 -4.66 -8.81 4.01
C HIS A 47 -4.41 -7.31 4.26
N GLY A 48 -5.42 -6.48 3.99
CA GLY A 48 -5.31 -5.02 3.98
C GLY A 48 -6.00 -4.41 2.75
N ASN A 49 -5.42 -3.34 2.23
CA ASN A 49 -5.83 -2.80 0.94
C ASN A 49 -5.41 -3.71 -0.22
N THR A 50 -6.26 -3.81 -1.23
CA THR A 50 -6.02 -4.62 -2.43
C THR A 50 -4.80 -4.09 -3.18
N ALA A 51 -3.82 -4.95 -3.46
CA ALA A 51 -2.68 -4.62 -4.29
C ALA A 51 -2.99 -4.99 -5.75
N PRO A 52 -2.77 -4.10 -6.72
CA PRO A 52 -2.87 -4.47 -8.12
C PRO A 52 -1.69 -5.37 -8.49
N ASP A 53 -1.95 -6.36 -9.35
CA ASP A 53 -0.87 -7.10 -10.01
C ASP A 53 -0.08 -6.14 -10.92
N SER A 54 1.16 -5.84 -10.55
CA SER A 54 2.06 -4.96 -11.29
C SER A 54 2.72 -5.65 -12.50
N GLY A 55 2.35 -6.90 -12.79
CA GLY A 55 2.86 -7.66 -13.92
C GLY A 55 4.28 -8.18 -13.68
N THR A 56 5.09 -8.24 -14.74
CA THR A 56 6.44 -8.79 -14.70
C THR A 56 7.51 -7.70 -14.81
N PHE A 57 8.58 -7.84 -14.05
CA PHE A 57 9.79 -7.01 -14.12
C PHE A 57 10.99 -7.94 -14.24
N ASP A 58 11.80 -7.79 -15.28
CA ASP A 58 12.92 -8.69 -15.60
C ASP A 58 12.55 -10.17 -15.58
N GLY A 59 11.34 -10.49 -16.03
CA GLY A 59 10.80 -11.86 -16.05
C GLY A 59 10.25 -12.35 -14.71
N CYS A 60 10.39 -11.58 -13.62
CA CYS A 60 9.83 -11.90 -12.32
C CYS A 60 8.39 -11.38 -12.18
N PRO A 61 7.38 -12.21 -11.87
CA PRO A 61 6.01 -11.73 -11.63
C PRO A 61 5.90 -10.96 -10.31
N ALA A 62 4.84 -10.16 -10.13
CA ALA A 62 4.61 -9.37 -8.91
C ALA A 62 4.50 -10.22 -7.62
N ARG A 63 4.12 -11.50 -7.75
CA ARG A 63 4.08 -12.46 -6.64
C ARG A 63 5.44 -13.03 -6.24
N GLY A 64 6.51 -12.69 -6.97
CA GLY A 64 7.82 -13.32 -6.80
C GLY A 64 7.86 -14.77 -7.29
N ASP A 65 8.91 -15.50 -6.90
CA ASP A 65 9.15 -16.90 -7.27
C ASP A 65 8.92 -17.92 -6.13
N GLY A 66 8.38 -17.49 -4.99
CA GLY A 66 8.15 -18.35 -3.84
C GLY A 66 7.87 -17.54 -2.57
N GLY A 67 7.99 -18.20 -1.41
CA GLY A 67 7.75 -17.60 -0.11
C GLY A 67 6.32 -17.10 0.07
N ASP A 68 6.17 -16.00 0.82
CA ASP A 68 4.88 -15.36 1.04
C ASP A 68 4.46 -14.53 -0.18
N THR A 69 3.73 -15.18 -1.10
CA THR A 69 3.25 -14.53 -2.32
C THR A 69 2.28 -13.37 -2.09
N GLN A 70 1.61 -13.28 -0.92
CA GLN A 70 0.74 -12.14 -0.61
C GLN A 70 1.57 -10.95 -0.14
N LEU A 71 2.60 -11.18 0.67
CA LEU A 71 3.58 -10.16 1.04
C LEU A 71 4.32 -9.65 -0.19
N ASN A 72 4.75 -10.54 -1.08
CA ASN A 72 5.43 -10.16 -2.32
C ASN A 72 4.60 -9.23 -3.21
N LEU A 73 3.28 -9.44 -3.27
CA LEU A 73 2.37 -8.54 -3.99
C LEU A 73 2.35 -7.13 -3.39
N LEU A 74 2.39 -7.02 -2.06
CA LEU A 74 2.49 -5.74 -1.37
C LEU A 74 3.84 -5.07 -1.63
N LYS A 75 4.94 -5.83 -1.51
CA LYS A 75 6.31 -5.37 -1.80
C LYS A 75 6.46 -4.85 -3.23
N ASN A 76 5.81 -5.50 -4.20
CA ASN A 76 5.91 -5.19 -5.63
C ASN A 76 4.83 -4.24 -6.17
N ARG A 77 4.13 -3.47 -5.32
CA ARG A 77 3.15 -2.49 -5.78
C ARG A 77 3.79 -1.42 -6.69
N THR A 78 3.03 -0.98 -7.69
CA THR A 78 3.44 0.12 -8.58
C THR A 78 2.33 1.16 -8.76
N ASP A 79 1.22 1.01 -8.05
CA ASP A 79 0.11 1.93 -8.07
C ASP A 79 0.37 3.18 -7.21
N THR A 80 -0.32 4.26 -7.57
CA THR A 80 -0.16 5.57 -6.95
C THR A 80 -1.38 5.95 -6.11
N ALA A 81 -1.17 6.76 -5.09
CA ALA A 81 -2.24 7.36 -4.30
C ALA A 81 -1.89 8.79 -3.86
N THR A 82 -2.83 9.45 -3.20
CA THR A 82 -2.53 10.66 -2.42
C THR A 82 -1.91 10.22 -1.09
N TRP A 83 -0.65 10.59 -0.86
CA TRP A 83 0.09 10.21 0.35
C TRP A 83 -0.33 11.07 1.54
N SER A 84 -0.76 10.43 2.62
CA SER A 84 -1.18 11.13 3.83
C SER A 84 0.01 11.27 4.80
N PRO A 85 0.31 12.47 5.31
CA PRO A 85 1.37 12.64 6.30
C PRO A 85 1.12 11.77 7.54
N ILE A 86 2.15 11.08 8.01
CA ILE A 86 2.16 10.36 9.28
C ILE A 86 3.38 10.78 10.10
N SER A 87 3.20 10.90 11.41
CA SER A 87 4.33 11.19 12.30
C SER A 87 5.17 9.92 12.54
N PHE A 88 6.48 10.10 12.75
CA PHE A 88 7.37 8.99 13.09
C PHE A 88 6.89 8.21 14.32
N SER A 89 6.51 8.92 15.38
CA SER A 89 6.00 8.34 16.62
C SER A 89 4.69 7.58 16.43
N GLU A 90 3.82 8.03 15.54
CA GLU A 90 2.55 7.35 15.26
C GLU A 90 2.79 6.00 14.59
N MET A 91 3.62 5.94 13.55
CA MET A 91 3.92 4.67 12.87
C MET A 91 4.66 3.67 13.77
N ILE A 92 5.57 4.15 14.63
CA ILE A 92 6.21 3.30 15.66
C ILE A 92 5.16 2.73 16.64
N SER A 93 4.09 3.48 16.94
CA SER A 93 3.07 3.06 17.90
C SER A 93 2.07 2.03 17.36
N TRP A 94 2.09 1.76 16.05
CA TRP A 94 1.21 0.76 15.45
C TRP A 94 1.56 -0.63 15.94
N THR A 95 0.56 -1.30 16.52
CA THR A 95 0.71 -2.67 17.03
C THR A 95 0.39 -3.69 15.94
N TRP A 96 0.78 -4.93 16.19
CA TRP A 96 0.39 -6.09 15.38
C TRP A 96 0.23 -7.31 16.28
N PRO A 97 -0.51 -8.34 15.85
CA PRO A 97 -0.58 -9.61 16.58
C PRO A 97 0.75 -10.37 16.43
N HIS A 98 1.42 -10.68 17.53
CA HIS A 98 2.69 -11.45 17.48
C HIS A 98 2.53 -12.85 16.87
N SER A 99 1.31 -13.41 16.80
CA SER A 99 1.02 -14.69 16.14
C SER A 99 1.30 -14.69 14.64
N VAL A 100 1.47 -13.53 14.00
CA VAL A 100 1.77 -13.42 12.56
C VAL A 100 3.27 -13.47 12.25
N GLU A 101 4.13 -13.28 13.25
CA GLU A 101 5.58 -13.21 13.06
C GLU A 101 6.13 -14.54 12.53
N LYS A 102 6.99 -14.47 11.50
CA LYS A 102 7.56 -15.64 10.79
C LYS A 102 6.53 -16.58 10.17
N HIS A 103 5.30 -16.11 9.92
CA HIS A 103 4.25 -16.88 9.28
C HIS A 103 3.75 -16.18 8.01
N ASP A 104 3.64 -16.93 6.92
CA ASP A 104 3.08 -16.43 5.67
C ASP A 104 1.66 -15.88 5.90
N MET A 105 1.35 -14.77 5.27
CA MET A 105 0.05 -14.09 5.30
C MET A 105 -1.12 -15.05 5.05
N ALA A 106 -0.95 -15.99 4.12
CA ALA A 106 -1.96 -17.00 3.79
C ALA A 106 -2.32 -17.96 4.94
N SER A 107 -1.49 -18.04 5.98
CA SER A 107 -1.69 -18.90 7.15
C SER A 107 -2.32 -18.17 8.35
N TRP A 108 -2.46 -16.84 8.28
CA TRP A 108 -2.95 -16.05 9.39
C TRP A 108 -4.40 -16.37 9.73
N SER A 109 -4.74 -16.26 11.01
CA SER A 109 -6.14 -16.30 11.43
C SER A 109 -6.88 -15.08 10.86
N GLN A 110 -8.18 -15.21 10.65
CA GLN A 110 -8.98 -14.07 10.17
C GLN A 110 -8.91 -12.87 11.13
N SER A 111 -8.81 -13.12 12.44
CA SER A 111 -8.67 -12.08 13.45
C SER A 111 -7.35 -11.32 13.29
N ASP A 112 -6.25 -12.05 13.12
CA ASP A 112 -4.93 -11.45 12.98
C ASP A 112 -4.82 -10.68 11.66
N ALA A 113 -5.30 -11.28 10.58
CA ALA A 113 -5.43 -10.63 9.28
C ALA A 113 -6.22 -9.32 9.36
N ASN A 114 -7.34 -9.31 10.09
CA ASN A 114 -8.15 -8.10 10.27
C ASN A 114 -7.44 -7.03 11.09
N ALA A 115 -6.66 -7.42 12.10
CA ALA A 115 -5.89 -6.48 12.91
C ALA A 115 -4.78 -5.82 12.07
N VAL A 116 -4.04 -6.60 11.30
CA VAL A 116 -3.00 -6.09 10.38
C VAL A 116 -3.62 -5.22 9.27
N ALA A 117 -4.77 -5.62 8.73
CA ALA A 117 -5.45 -4.88 7.67
C ALA A 117 -5.85 -3.44 8.03
N GLN A 118 -5.85 -3.06 9.32
CA GLN A 118 -6.15 -1.68 9.75
C GLN A 118 -5.12 -0.67 9.25
N HIS A 119 -3.86 -1.09 9.11
CA HIS A 119 -2.76 -0.24 8.66
C HIS A 119 -2.14 -0.73 7.36
N ASN A 120 -2.23 -2.02 7.03
CA ASN A 120 -1.54 -2.60 5.88
C ASN A 120 -2.06 -2.07 4.53
N GLY A 121 -1.16 -1.55 3.72
CA GLY A 121 -1.44 -0.96 2.42
C GLY A 121 -2.02 0.45 2.48
N THR A 122 -1.82 1.21 3.56
CA THR A 122 -2.26 2.62 3.69
C THR A 122 -1.27 3.55 2.98
N PRO A 123 -1.73 4.55 2.20
CA PRO A 123 -0.83 5.50 1.55
C PRO A 123 -0.31 6.53 2.56
N VAL A 124 0.97 6.46 2.87
CA VAL A 124 1.62 7.28 3.91
C VAL A 124 2.76 8.13 3.36
N SER A 125 3.06 9.23 4.04
CA SER A 125 4.21 10.11 3.80
C SER A 125 4.89 10.42 5.13
N LEU A 126 6.10 9.92 5.33
CA LEU A 126 6.84 10.02 6.57
C LEU A 126 8.11 10.86 6.37
N THR A 127 8.29 11.84 7.24
CA THR A 127 9.49 12.68 7.27
C THR A 127 10.46 12.17 8.33
N GLY A 128 11.76 12.13 7.99
CA GLY A 128 12.82 11.74 8.91
C GLY A 128 14.22 11.95 8.33
N TYR A 129 15.19 11.21 8.83
CA TYR A 129 16.58 11.24 8.39
C TYR A 129 17.05 9.83 8.04
N VAL A 130 17.92 9.71 7.04
CA VAL A 130 18.53 8.42 6.68
C VAL A 130 19.65 8.10 7.67
N ALA A 131 19.44 7.10 8.53
CA ALA A 131 20.49 6.58 9.40
C ALA A 131 21.49 5.71 8.62
N LEU A 132 20.99 4.90 7.69
CA LEU A 132 21.77 4.08 6.79
C LEU A 132 20.92 3.69 5.56
N ALA A 133 21.56 3.31 4.46
CA ALA A 133 20.94 2.55 3.40
C ALA A 133 21.85 1.38 3.00
N ARG A 134 21.27 0.27 2.54
CA ARG A 134 22.02 -0.83 1.92
C ARG A 134 21.26 -1.38 0.73
N ARG A 135 21.99 -2.07 -0.15
CA ARG A 135 21.36 -3.02 -1.07
C ARG A 135 21.10 -4.31 -0.30
N GLU A 136 19.84 -4.75 -0.25
CA GLU A 136 19.44 -5.96 0.47
C GLU A 136 19.90 -7.23 -0.26
N GLY A 137 19.90 -8.37 0.43
CA GLY A 137 20.15 -9.69 -0.16
C GLY A 137 19.13 -10.10 -1.24
N PRO A 138 19.42 -11.13 -2.07
CA PRO A 138 18.43 -11.70 -2.97
C PRO A 138 17.25 -12.29 -2.22
N GLU A 139 16.04 -12.10 -2.74
CA GLU A 139 14.78 -12.45 -2.07
C GLU A 139 13.68 -12.81 -3.05
N SER A 140 12.64 -13.48 -2.55
CA SER A 140 11.52 -13.96 -3.38
C SER A 140 10.70 -12.90 -4.13
N PRO A 141 10.39 -11.68 -3.61
CA PRO A 141 9.62 -10.69 -4.38
C PRO A 141 10.34 -10.25 -5.67
N ASN A 142 11.67 -10.33 -5.67
CA ASN A 142 12.54 -9.99 -6.79
C ASN A 142 13.11 -11.23 -7.48
N CYS A 143 12.52 -12.41 -7.27
CA CYS A 143 12.98 -13.69 -7.85
C CYS A 143 14.49 -13.95 -7.68
N HIS A 144 15.03 -13.53 -6.54
CA HIS A 144 16.44 -13.66 -6.19
C HIS A 144 17.41 -13.03 -7.22
N LEU A 145 16.98 -11.96 -7.90
CA LEU A 145 17.84 -11.17 -8.78
C LEU A 145 19.11 -10.73 -8.04
N GLN A 146 20.25 -10.82 -8.73
CA GLN A 146 21.57 -10.56 -8.13
C GLN A 146 21.91 -9.06 -8.11
N VAL A 147 21.46 -8.34 -9.13
CA VAL A 147 21.77 -6.93 -9.36
C VAL A 147 20.66 -6.06 -8.82
N ASP A 148 19.45 -6.24 -9.36
CA ASP A 148 18.26 -5.47 -9.03
C ASP A 148 17.57 -6.04 -7.80
N ARG A 149 18.06 -5.56 -6.66
CA ARG A 149 17.58 -5.87 -5.31
C ARG A 149 16.99 -4.62 -4.67
N ASP A 150 16.19 -4.82 -3.63
CA ASP A 150 15.64 -3.74 -2.82
C ASP A 150 16.76 -2.93 -2.18
N PHE A 151 16.51 -1.63 -2.02
CA PHE A 151 17.31 -0.80 -1.13
C PHE A 151 16.60 -0.66 0.19
N HIS A 152 17.17 -1.28 1.21
CA HIS A 152 16.73 -1.18 2.59
C HIS A 152 17.29 0.11 3.19
N ILE A 153 16.40 1.02 3.59
CA ILE A 153 16.75 2.36 4.07
C ILE A 153 16.16 2.54 5.46
N TRP A 154 17.04 2.78 6.44
CA TRP A 154 16.66 3.01 7.83
C TRP A 154 16.38 4.49 8.05
N ILE A 155 15.13 4.82 8.37
CA ILE A 155 14.68 6.18 8.66
C ILE A 155 14.55 6.35 10.16
N VAL A 156 15.08 7.46 10.68
CA VAL A 156 14.99 7.86 12.08
C VAL A 156 14.39 9.26 12.22
N ASP A 157 13.84 9.59 13.39
CA ASP A 157 13.23 10.88 13.69
C ASP A 157 14.25 12.04 13.77
N HIS A 158 15.46 11.75 14.25
CA HIS A 158 16.58 12.67 14.32
C HIS A 158 17.84 12.05 13.74
N SER A 159 18.71 12.85 13.12
CA SER A 159 19.95 12.38 12.47
C SER A 159 20.96 11.72 13.41
N THR A 160 20.78 11.86 14.72
CA THR A 160 21.61 11.24 15.77
C THR A 160 20.94 10.06 16.46
N THR A 161 19.68 9.75 16.13
CA THR A 161 18.95 8.63 16.72
C THR A 161 19.58 7.31 16.28
N ASP A 162 19.71 6.38 17.22
CA ASP A 162 20.26 5.05 16.94
C ASP A 162 19.33 4.26 16.01
N ARG A 163 19.94 3.47 15.12
CA ARG A 163 19.22 2.69 14.12
C ARG A 163 18.28 1.65 14.73
N SER A 164 18.51 1.19 15.97
CA SER A 164 17.56 0.30 16.66
C SER A 164 16.15 0.87 16.81
N HIS A 165 15.95 2.18 16.61
CA HIS A 165 14.67 2.87 16.74
C HIS A 165 14.06 3.27 15.38
N SER A 166 14.68 2.87 14.27
CA SER A 166 14.26 3.30 12.94
C SER A 166 12.96 2.65 12.46
N ILE A 167 12.34 3.26 11.46
CA ILE A 167 11.37 2.63 10.55
C ILE A 167 12.10 2.25 9.27
N ILE A 168 11.81 1.07 8.74
CA ILE A 168 12.38 0.63 7.47
C ILE A 168 11.53 1.14 6.31
N THR A 169 12.23 1.58 5.27
CA THR A 169 11.62 1.96 3.99
C THR A 169 12.42 1.29 2.88
N GLU A 170 11.72 0.78 1.86
CA GLU A 170 12.32 -0.09 0.85
C GLU A 170 12.06 0.48 -0.55
N ALA A 171 13.14 0.72 -1.30
CA ALA A 171 13.03 1.11 -2.71
C ALA A 171 13.16 -0.13 -3.60
N THR A 172 12.01 -0.68 -4.00
CA THR A 172 11.90 -1.89 -4.81
C THR A 172 12.38 -1.66 -6.25
N PRO A 173 13.08 -2.62 -6.89
CA PRO A 173 13.61 -2.51 -8.25
C PRO A 173 12.62 -2.00 -9.30
N ARG A 174 11.39 -2.49 -9.26
CA ARG A 174 10.35 -2.14 -10.26
C ARG A 174 10.03 -0.65 -10.25
N VAL A 175 10.03 -0.04 -9.07
CA VAL A 175 9.83 1.40 -8.91
C VAL A 175 11.15 2.12 -9.22
N ARG A 176 12.27 1.68 -8.62
CA ARG A 176 13.59 2.29 -8.78
C ARG A 176 14.08 2.37 -10.23
N ALA A 177 13.67 1.44 -11.09
CA ALA A 177 14.00 1.44 -12.52
C ALA A 177 13.54 2.71 -13.25
N HIS A 178 12.55 3.43 -12.71
CA HIS A 178 12.05 4.69 -13.25
C HIS A 178 12.63 5.93 -12.55
N HIS A 179 13.52 5.75 -11.57
CA HIS A 179 14.08 6.80 -10.72
C HIS A 179 15.61 6.75 -10.71
N SER A 180 16.22 7.40 -11.71
CA SER A 180 17.68 7.42 -11.84
C SER A 180 18.43 8.05 -10.65
N GLY A 181 17.78 8.94 -9.90
CA GLY A 181 18.35 9.54 -8.68
C GLY A 181 18.30 8.63 -7.46
N TRP A 182 17.54 7.54 -7.51
CA TRP A 182 17.46 6.53 -6.44
C TRP A 182 18.66 5.58 -6.52
N ALA A 183 19.86 6.16 -6.45
CA ALA A 183 21.13 5.46 -6.40
C ALA A 183 21.60 5.34 -4.95
N ILE A 184 22.19 4.20 -4.57
CA ILE A 184 22.61 3.94 -3.18
C ILE A 184 23.57 5.02 -2.66
N ASP A 185 24.45 5.52 -3.52
CA ASP A 185 25.40 6.59 -3.19
C ASP A 185 24.71 7.91 -2.81
N ASN A 186 23.53 8.19 -3.37
CA ASN A 186 22.76 9.37 -3.00
C ASN A 186 22.20 9.26 -1.58
N PHE A 187 21.79 8.06 -1.14
CA PHE A 187 21.42 7.83 0.25
C PHE A 187 22.61 7.97 1.21
N PHE A 188 23.81 7.56 0.79
CA PHE A 188 25.03 7.80 1.57
C PHE A 188 25.34 9.29 1.73
N LYS A 189 25.15 10.10 0.66
CA LYS A 189 25.30 11.56 0.74
C LYS A 189 24.24 12.18 1.65
N ILE A 190 22.97 11.79 1.51
CA ILE A 190 21.87 12.25 2.36
C ILE A 190 22.17 11.98 3.84
N SER A 191 22.57 10.75 4.16
CA SER A 191 22.90 10.35 5.54
C SER A 191 24.08 11.14 6.09
N ARG A 192 25.17 11.26 5.32
CA ARG A 192 26.38 12.01 5.72
C ARG A 192 26.10 13.49 5.94
N ASN A 193 25.29 14.10 5.08
CA ASN A 193 24.92 15.52 5.14
C ASN A 193 23.75 15.77 6.10
N GLN A 194 23.22 14.71 6.74
CA GLN A 194 22.09 14.77 7.68
C GLN A 194 20.88 15.50 7.07
N LEU A 195 20.63 15.28 5.78
CA LEU A 195 19.50 15.91 5.09
C LEU A 195 18.20 15.23 5.50
N GLN A 196 17.18 16.05 5.74
CA GLN A 196 15.85 15.54 6.01
C GLN A 196 15.24 15.00 4.71
N VAL A 197 14.55 13.87 4.81
CA VAL A 197 13.88 13.19 3.71
C VAL A 197 12.41 13.02 4.01
N ARG A 198 11.60 12.96 2.96
CA ARG A 198 10.20 12.55 3.01
C ARG A 198 10.02 11.31 2.13
N MET A 199 9.68 10.20 2.78
CA MET A 199 9.44 8.90 2.15
C MET A 199 7.94 8.70 2.03
N SER A 200 7.43 8.58 0.81
CA SER A 200 6.01 8.35 0.57
C SER A 200 5.78 7.05 -0.17
N GLY A 201 4.80 6.27 0.25
CA GLY A 201 4.50 4.96 -0.30
C GLY A 201 3.44 4.22 0.49
N TRP A 202 3.49 2.90 0.42
CA TRP A 202 2.50 2.04 1.07
C TRP A 202 3.04 1.53 2.40
N SER A 203 2.27 1.71 3.48
CA SER A 203 2.60 1.03 4.73
C SER A 203 2.45 -0.48 4.55
N MET A 204 3.36 -1.24 5.15
CA MET A 204 3.35 -2.69 5.05
C MET A 204 3.87 -3.31 6.35
N LEU A 205 3.23 -4.36 6.85
CA LEU A 205 3.82 -5.16 7.93
C LEU A 205 4.78 -6.18 7.34
N ASP A 206 6.05 -6.09 7.70
CA ASP A 206 7.08 -7.07 7.36
C ASP A 206 7.23 -8.08 8.52
N GLN A 207 6.35 -9.07 8.55
CA GLN A 207 6.33 -10.10 9.60
C GLN A 207 7.53 -11.05 9.56
N GLU A 208 8.36 -10.96 8.52
CA GLU A 208 9.46 -11.88 8.29
C GLU A 208 10.67 -11.60 9.19
N HIS A 209 10.77 -10.43 9.83
CA HIS A 209 12.00 -9.98 10.51
C HIS A 209 11.85 -9.55 12.00
N PRO A 210 11.08 -10.24 12.85
CA PRO A 210 10.96 -9.90 14.29
C PRO A 210 12.31 -9.90 15.02
N GLU A 211 13.29 -10.68 14.57
CA GLU A 211 14.63 -10.70 15.15
C GLU A 211 15.36 -9.36 15.04
N GLN A 212 14.96 -8.47 14.13
CA GLN A 212 15.61 -7.17 13.92
C GLN A 212 15.08 -6.08 14.88
N LEU A 213 13.97 -6.34 15.57
CA LEU A 213 13.40 -5.42 16.54
C LEU A 213 14.39 -5.09 17.65
N ASN A 214 14.50 -3.80 17.98
CA ASN A 214 15.44 -3.24 18.96
C ASN A 214 16.93 -3.46 18.65
N GLN A 215 17.27 -4.01 17.48
CA GLN A 215 18.64 -4.12 16.99
C GLN A 215 18.89 -3.12 15.87
N THR A 216 18.00 -3.12 14.88
CA THR A 216 18.10 -2.26 13.70
C THR A 216 16.77 -1.67 13.27
N ARG A 217 15.68 -1.91 13.99
CA ARG A 217 14.36 -1.29 13.72
C ARG A 217 13.52 -1.24 14.99
N GLY A 218 12.68 -0.22 15.12
CA GLY A 218 11.78 -0.04 16.26
C GLY A 218 10.39 -0.66 16.06
N THR A 219 10.06 -1.07 14.84
CA THR A 219 8.75 -1.64 14.46
C THR A 219 8.93 -2.58 13.27
N LEU A 220 7.96 -3.48 13.05
CA LEU A 220 7.86 -4.29 11.82
C LEU A 220 7.04 -3.60 10.72
N TRP A 221 6.43 -2.46 11.02
CA TRP A 221 5.78 -1.64 10.00
C TRP A 221 6.82 -0.90 9.16
N GLU A 222 6.69 -1.00 7.85
CA GLU A 222 7.58 -0.40 6.86
C GLU A 222 6.82 0.51 5.91
N ILE A 223 7.55 1.32 5.15
CA ILE A 223 7.04 1.89 3.89
C ILE A 223 7.65 1.08 2.75
N HIS A 224 6.86 0.17 2.18
CA HIS A 224 7.28 -0.72 1.13
C HIS A 224 6.10 -0.99 0.17
N PRO A 225 6.24 -0.68 -1.13
CA PRO A 225 7.36 0.06 -1.73
C PRO A 225 7.27 1.55 -1.42
N ILE A 226 8.43 2.19 -1.38
CA ILE A 226 8.51 3.64 -1.53
C ILE A 226 8.13 4.00 -2.97
N MET A 227 7.24 4.97 -3.13
CA MET A 227 6.76 5.47 -4.42
C MET A 227 7.28 6.88 -4.73
N GLN A 228 7.64 7.67 -3.71
CA GLN A 228 8.24 8.99 -3.85
C GLN A 228 9.26 9.24 -2.75
N ILE A 229 10.40 9.83 -3.13
CA ILE A 229 11.44 10.28 -2.21
C ILE A 229 11.72 11.75 -2.51
N GLU A 230 11.63 12.57 -1.47
CA GLU A 230 11.99 13.97 -1.53
C GLU A 230 13.03 14.30 -0.46
N VAL A 231 13.89 15.27 -0.76
CA VAL A 231 14.94 15.76 0.13
C VAL A 231 14.67 17.22 0.42
N GLN A 232 14.77 17.62 1.69
CA GLN A 232 14.59 19.01 2.07
C GLN A 232 15.82 19.83 1.67
N GLN A 233 15.64 20.80 0.77
CA GLN A 233 16.70 21.69 0.29
C GLN A 233 16.21 23.13 0.30
N ASN A 234 16.94 24.03 0.96
CA ASN A 234 16.63 25.47 0.98
C ASN A 234 15.16 25.79 1.36
N GLY A 235 14.61 25.05 2.32
CA GLY A 235 13.23 25.23 2.78
C GLY A 235 12.14 24.60 1.90
N SER A 236 12.51 23.87 0.85
CA SER A 236 11.58 23.20 -0.06
C SER A 236 11.87 21.69 -0.18
N TRP A 237 10.82 20.90 -0.37
CA TRP A 237 10.94 19.49 -0.71
C TRP A 237 11.26 19.36 -2.21
N VAL A 238 12.37 18.70 -2.54
CA VAL A 238 12.81 18.46 -3.91
C VAL A 238 12.82 16.95 -4.17
N PRO A 239 12.23 16.45 -5.27
CA PRO A 239 12.32 15.04 -5.63
C PRO A 239 13.78 14.56 -5.69
N LEU A 240 14.06 13.36 -5.20
CA LEU A 240 15.43 12.82 -5.19
C LEU A 240 16.06 12.74 -6.59
N ASP A 241 15.27 12.53 -7.63
CA ASP A 241 15.74 12.54 -9.02
C ASP A 241 16.33 13.89 -9.48
N SER A 242 15.96 14.99 -8.83
CA SER A 242 16.44 16.34 -9.16
C SER A 242 17.19 17.03 -8.02
N ALA A 243 17.34 16.36 -6.87
CA ALA A 243 18.04 16.90 -5.71
C ALA A 243 19.55 17.04 -5.95
N GLN A 244 20.12 18.14 -5.46
CA GLN A 244 21.57 18.40 -5.52
C GLN A 244 22.21 18.03 -4.18
N LEU A 245 22.88 16.87 -4.11
CA LEU A 245 23.36 16.24 -2.87
C LEU A 245 24.85 16.40 -2.59
#